data_AF-A0A3D4QR51-F1
#
_entry.id   AF-A0A3D4QR51-F1
#
_cell.length_a   1.000
_cell.length_b   1.000
_cell.length_c   1.000
_cell.angle_alpha   90.00
_cell.angle_beta   90.00
_cell.angle_gamma   90.00
#
_symmetry.space_group_name_H-M   'P 1'
#
loop_
_entity.id
_entity.type
_entity.pdbx_description
1 polymer ?
#
loop_
_entity_poly.entity_id
_entity_poly.type
_entity_poly.pdbx_seq_one_letter_code
_entity_poly.pdbx_strand_id
1 'polypeptide(L)'
;MSAYEQLYVDCFGDNKKVLVDWIQNGYQPLMLGGQVGSGKSTLINKAFAETKSMPDITLHFDQEMVNLDDGDFWGITLAGFINASLQLSIDLSFCILPEEIGGYEAGDWKKLTQDLCPQEYTLDAFTRKVVLRNKVAELARSGYLERVLKQIGCLLQEALKRPLFIFAAGLDKFEVDSAAQIAVQEIISSLSAYKTLFEVNAVHLFMQYPRLALLDRSFITTVSDDAIVDMMKKRLGGYAKGQQKQLEILAHWAGGNPRQALRLLTHYLAAKRQGSRSTAECIAVAIRNTTGDFFSFAPQPSRELMRVIEKSEKIASALFSLPGDKETARRALYGNWIFVSGVGNGTEWQAGVNPLVKPAYDLSDLVKTPELYLLKAYAEQRGMSAQGLGLSLIDEQTGEEKTGDQLLWETIIFGVESPVHTNIGELLNILSAALLSRERADRTILAYKDGAFLGAVQAYLFAKANTYEYQQCAHYQLEGGDGKQPIADLEAILSSNIDVISIEFTGKWTSHQLQTLDKLRDKLLQHQLLWWIKLDSLKEYLPHWTQLRQLFEVFILEDELLASISVEEVEADLSFFTDLVEAEPSAEANVGSNLKIVLEYLQKIRGGS
;
A
#
# COMPACT_ATOMS: atom_id res chain seq x y z
N MET A 1 30.91 2.50 -14.23
CA MET A 1 29.98 1.57 -13.58
C MET A 1 28.79 2.41 -13.12
N SER A 2 27.59 2.15 -13.63
CA SER A 2 26.41 2.96 -13.31
C SER A 2 25.99 2.78 -11.85
N ALA A 3 25.28 3.75 -11.26
CA ALA A 3 24.76 3.62 -9.89
C ALA A 3 23.88 2.37 -9.70
N TYR A 4 23.20 1.94 -10.77
CA TYR A 4 22.44 0.70 -10.82
C TYR A 4 23.33 -0.55 -10.69
N GLU A 5 24.45 -0.63 -11.42
CA GLU A 5 25.39 -1.75 -11.33
C GLU A 5 26.04 -1.87 -9.94
N GLN A 6 26.26 -0.74 -9.27
CA GLN A 6 26.81 -0.70 -7.92
C GLN A 6 25.86 -1.27 -6.86
N LEU A 7 24.55 -1.35 -7.13
CA LEU A 7 23.53 -1.83 -6.18
C LEU A 7 22.90 -3.17 -6.59
N TYR A 8 23.03 -3.59 -7.85
CA TYR A 8 22.47 -4.85 -8.35
C TYR A 8 23.13 -6.08 -7.68
N VAL A 9 22.34 -7.01 -7.17
CA VAL A 9 22.79 -8.34 -6.72
C VAL A 9 22.24 -9.36 -7.70
N ASP A 10 23.09 -10.29 -8.16
CA ASP A 10 22.69 -11.32 -9.10
C ASP A 10 22.02 -12.48 -8.37
N CYS A 11 20.70 -12.39 -8.18
CA CYS A 11 19.92 -13.31 -7.35
C CYS A 11 18.89 -14.14 -8.13
N PHE A 12 18.81 -13.97 -9.45
CA PHE A 12 17.77 -14.58 -10.28
C PHE A 12 18.19 -15.88 -10.98
N GLY A 13 19.43 -16.35 -10.77
CA GLY A 13 19.91 -17.66 -11.22
C GLY A 13 19.54 -18.00 -12.67
N ASP A 14 18.80 -19.09 -12.85
CA ASP A 14 18.42 -19.59 -14.17
C ASP A 14 17.40 -18.70 -14.90
N ASN A 15 16.55 -17.96 -14.18
CA ASN A 15 15.59 -17.03 -14.78
C ASN A 15 16.28 -15.95 -15.60
N LYS A 16 17.43 -15.48 -15.11
CA LYS A 16 18.28 -14.54 -15.85
C LYS A 16 18.85 -15.17 -17.10
N LYS A 17 19.35 -16.41 -17.03
CA LYS A 17 19.89 -17.11 -18.20
C LYS A 17 18.82 -17.30 -19.28
N VAL A 18 17.61 -17.73 -18.89
CA VAL A 18 16.47 -17.91 -19.80
C VAL A 18 16.12 -16.59 -20.48
N LEU A 19 16.04 -15.49 -19.72
CA LEU A 19 15.70 -14.19 -20.29
C LEU A 19 16.81 -13.66 -21.23
N VAL A 20 18.08 -13.80 -20.84
CA VAL A 20 19.23 -13.40 -21.67
C VAL A 20 19.26 -14.20 -22.97
N ASP A 21 19.06 -15.52 -22.91
CA ASP A 21 19.00 -16.38 -24.08
C ASP A 21 17.83 -16.01 -25.00
N TRP A 22 16.64 -15.76 -24.44
CA TRP A 22 15.49 -15.31 -25.23
C TRP A 22 15.74 -13.95 -25.90
N ILE A 23 16.37 -13.00 -25.21
CA ILE A 23 16.71 -11.68 -25.79
C ILE A 23 17.67 -11.86 -26.97
N GLN A 24 18.69 -12.72 -26.86
CA GLN A 24 19.70 -12.90 -27.90
C GLN A 24 19.20 -13.76 -29.08
N ASN A 25 18.53 -14.88 -28.78
CA ASN A 25 18.26 -15.97 -29.71
C ASN A 25 16.77 -16.23 -29.95
N GLY A 26 15.89 -15.72 -29.09
CA GLY A 26 14.44 -15.91 -29.19
C GLY A 26 13.80 -15.09 -30.30
N TYR A 27 12.72 -15.61 -30.88
CA TYR A 27 11.91 -14.93 -31.91
C TYR A 27 10.42 -14.89 -31.60
N GLN A 28 9.96 -15.81 -30.75
CA GLN A 28 8.56 -15.88 -30.32
C GLN A 28 8.28 -14.91 -29.17
N PRO A 29 7.04 -14.41 -29.03
CA PRO A 29 6.63 -13.63 -27.88
C PRO A 29 6.78 -14.42 -26.56
N LEU A 30 7.15 -13.73 -25.49
CA LEU A 30 7.37 -14.29 -24.16
C LEU A 30 6.58 -13.53 -23.10
N MET A 31 5.81 -14.25 -22.28
CA MET A 31 5.24 -13.72 -21.05
C MET A 31 6.21 -13.95 -19.89
N LEU A 32 6.76 -12.87 -19.35
CA LEU A 32 7.60 -12.90 -18.16
C LEU A 32 6.76 -12.47 -16.95
N GLY A 33 6.32 -13.44 -16.18
CA GLY A 33 5.44 -13.24 -15.04
C GLY A 33 6.14 -13.40 -13.71
N GLY A 34 5.73 -12.63 -12.71
CA GLY A 34 6.24 -12.74 -11.34
C GLY A 34 5.39 -11.93 -10.38
N GLN A 35 5.46 -12.27 -9.10
CA GLN A 35 4.67 -11.59 -8.07
C GLN A 35 5.12 -10.14 -7.88
N VAL A 36 4.25 -9.30 -7.31
CA VAL A 36 4.59 -7.89 -7.05
C VAL A 36 5.78 -7.84 -6.09
N GLY A 37 6.83 -7.10 -6.46
CA GLY A 37 8.04 -6.98 -5.64
C GLY A 37 9.08 -8.08 -5.82
N SER A 38 8.85 -9.07 -6.69
CA SER A 38 9.82 -10.12 -7.03
C SER A 38 11.09 -9.62 -7.72
N GLY A 39 11.11 -8.37 -8.20
CA GLY A 39 12.27 -7.78 -8.89
C GLY A 39 12.25 -7.93 -10.42
N LYS A 40 11.08 -8.21 -11.03
CA LYS A 40 10.90 -8.36 -12.49
C LYS A 40 11.60 -7.26 -13.30
N SER A 41 11.22 -6.01 -13.07
CA SER A 41 11.75 -4.87 -13.82
C SER A 41 13.24 -4.69 -13.60
N THR A 42 13.75 -5.03 -12.40
CA THR A 42 15.20 -5.06 -12.13
C THR A 42 15.89 -6.13 -12.98
N LEU A 43 15.35 -7.34 -13.07
CA LEU A 43 15.90 -8.42 -13.90
C LEU A 43 15.87 -8.05 -15.39
N ILE A 44 14.77 -7.52 -15.90
CA ILE A 44 14.60 -7.11 -17.30
C ILE A 44 15.65 -6.06 -17.68
N ASN A 45 15.77 -5.00 -16.88
CA ASN A 45 16.76 -3.95 -17.12
C ASN A 45 18.19 -4.48 -17.09
N LYS A 46 18.49 -5.43 -16.19
CA LYS A 46 19.81 -6.07 -16.16
C LYS A 46 20.07 -6.86 -17.44
N ALA A 47 19.10 -7.64 -17.89
CA ALA A 47 19.23 -8.47 -19.07
C ALA A 47 19.43 -7.62 -20.34
N PHE A 48 18.71 -6.50 -20.49
CA PHE A 48 18.94 -5.55 -21.59
C PHE A 48 20.34 -4.93 -21.54
N ALA A 49 20.80 -4.52 -20.36
CA ALA A 49 22.13 -3.96 -20.20
C ALA A 49 23.25 -4.96 -20.53
N GLU A 50 23.11 -6.23 -20.11
CA GLU A 50 24.12 -7.28 -20.36
C GLU A 50 24.16 -7.72 -21.83
N THR A 51 22.99 -7.88 -22.45
CA THR A 51 22.88 -8.26 -23.86
C THR A 51 23.17 -7.10 -24.83
N LYS A 52 23.19 -5.87 -24.32
CA LYS A 52 23.25 -4.62 -25.11
C LYS A 52 22.17 -4.55 -26.19
N SER A 53 21.06 -5.25 -25.96
CA SER A 53 19.94 -5.36 -26.90
C SER A 53 18.74 -4.67 -26.25
N MET A 54 18.43 -3.47 -26.74
CA MET A 54 17.28 -2.68 -26.27
C MET A 54 16.06 -2.96 -27.16
N PRO A 55 14.83 -2.87 -26.62
CA PRO A 55 13.61 -2.90 -27.42
C PRO A 55 13.60 -1.77 -28.45
N ASP A 56 13.10 -2.06 -29.65
CA ASP A 56 12.81 -1.05 -30.68
C ASP A 56 11.60 -0.19 -30.28
N ILE A 57 10.65 -0.80 -29.59
CA ILE A 57 9.46 -0.16 -29.05
C ILE A 57 9.32 -0.55 -27.58
N THR A 58 9.16 0.45 -26.71
CA THR A 58 8.76 0.24 -25.32
C THR A 58 7.39 0.85 -25.09
N LEU A 59 6.46 0.06 -24.55
CA LEU A 59 5.09 0.45 -24.27
C LEU A 59 4.85 0.42 -22.76
N HIS A 60 4.36 1.52 -22.20
CA HIS A 60 4.06 1.67 -20.77
C HIS A 60 2.55 1.78 -20.56
N PHE A 61 1.91 0.63 -20.29
CA PHE A 61 0.47 0.57 -20.10
C PHE A 61 0.02 1.08 -18.73
N ASP A 62 0.90 1.24 -17.75
CA ASP A 62 0.54 1.71 -16.40
C ASP A 62 0.69 3.23 -16.19
N GLN A 63 1.43 3.93 -17.06
CA GLN A 63 1.78 5.34 -16.88
C GLN A 63 0.94 6.29 -17.73
N GLU A 64 0.37 5.81 -18.84
CA GLU A 64 -0.22 6.66 -19.87
C GLU A 64 -1.74 6.49 -20.03
N MET A 65 -2.41 5.80 -19.10
CA MET A 65 -3.85 5.54 -19.16
C MET A 65 -4.70 6.57 -18.43
N VAL A 66 -5.92 6.79 -18.94
CA VAL A 66 -6.90 7.74 -18.40
C VAL A 66 -8.24 7.04 -18.15
N ASN A 67 -8.75 6.30 -19.14
CA ASN A 67 -10.07 5.67 -19.17
C ASN A 67 -10.02 4.15 -18.98
N LEU A 68 -8.85 3.51 -19.13
CA LEU A 68 -8.67 2.06 -19.03
C LEU A 68 -9.49 1.27 -20.07
N ASP A 69 -9.60 1.81 -21.28
CA ASP A 69 -10.41 1.29 -22.39
C ASP A 69 -9.60 1.04 -23.68
N ASP A 70 -10.25 0.53 -24.73
CA ASP A 70 -9.63 0.26 -26.03
C ASP A 70 -8.86 1.47 -26.58
N GLY A 71 -9.36 2.70 -26.39
CA GLY A 71 -8.71 3.92 -26.87
C GLY A 71 -7.35 4.14 -26.21
N ASP A 72 -7.26 3.88 -24.91
CA ASP A 72 -6.01 3.93 -24.16
C ASP A 72 -5.01 2.86 -24.60
N PHE A 73 -5.42 1.60 -24.70
CA PHE A 73 -4.50 0.53 -25.08
C PHE A 73 -4.04 0.67 -26.55
N TRP A 74 -4.95 0.96 -27.47
CA TRP A 74 -4.63 1.14 -28.88
C TRP A 74 -3.82 2.40 -29.14
N GLY A 75 -4.12 3.52 -28.49
CA GLY A 75 -3.38 4.75 -28.75
C GLY A 75 -1.95 4.73 -28.18
N ILE A 76 -1.69 4.01 -27.07
CA ILE A 76 -0.33 3.82 -26.53
C ILE A 76 0.47 2.98 -27.52
N THR A 77 -0.13 1.88 -27.99
CA THR A 77 0.48 0.99 -28.97
C THR A 77 0.76 1.73 -30.28
N LEU A 78 -0.21 2.48 -30.80
CA LEU A 78 -0.09 3.26 -32.02
C LEU A 78 1.00 4.33 -31.91
N ALA A 79 1.03 5.10 -30.82
CA ALA A 79 2.06 6.09 -30.57
C ALA A 79 3.47 5.48 -30.54
N GLY A 80 3.64 4.31 -29.93
CA GLY A 80 4.92 3.58 -29.91
C GLY A 80 5.40 3.18 -31.31
N PHE A 81 4.51 2.64 -32.15
CA PHE A 81 4.83 2.26 -33.52
C PHE A 81 5.14 3.47 -34.42
N ILE A 82 4.37 4.56 -34.29
CA ILE A 82 4.63 5.79 -35.04
C ILE A 82 5.98 6.39 -34.62
N ASN A 83 6.26 6.49 -33.31
CA ASN A 83 7.54 7.02 -32.82
C ASN A 83 8.74 6.23 -33.36
N ALA A 84 8.70 4.89 -33.32
CA ALA A 84 9.77 4.07 -33.89
C ALA A 84 9.92 4.27 -35.40
N SER A 85 8.80 4.44 -36.12
CA SER A 85 8.81 4.72 -37.56
C SER A 85 9.43 6.07 -37.88
N LEU A 86 9.11 7.10 -37.09
CA LEU A 86 9.70 8.44 -37.22
C LEU A 86 11.20 8.43 -36.95
N GLN A 87 11.66 7.68 -35.94
CA GLN A 87 13.09 7.54 -35.64
C GLN A 87 13.88 6.89 -36.78
N LEU A 88 13.26 5.95 -37.49
CA LEU A 88 13.87 5.27 -38.65
C LEU A 88 13.54 5.94 -40.00
N SER A 89 12.83 7.09 -39.98
CA SER A 89 12.40 7.82 -41.18
C SER A 89 11.62 6.93 -42.17
N ILE A 90 10.73 6.09 -41.66
CA ILE A 90 9.87 5.21 -42.47
C ILE A 90 8.74 6.03 -43.10
N ASP A 91 8.46 5.78 -44.37
CA ASP A 91 7.32 6.38 -45.06
C ASP A 91 6.00 5.73 -44.61
N LEU A 92 5.13 6.54 -44.01
CA LEU A 92 3.81 6.15 -43.53
C LEU A 92 2.67 6.66 -44.44
N SER A 93 2.97 7.12 -45.66
CA SER A 93 2.01 7.69 -46.61
C SER A 93 0.92 6.74 -47.10
N PHE A 94 1.01 5.45 -46.76
CA PHE A 94 0.00 4.44 -47.10
C PHE A 94 -1.34 4.63 -46.35
N CYS A 95 -1.39 5.48 -45.32
CA CYS A 95 -2.60 5.83 -44.58
C CYS A 95 -2.60 7.31 -44.15
N ILE A 96 -3.77 7.81 -43.73
CA ILE A 96 -4.00 9.23 -43.41
C ILE A 96 -4.43 9.42 -41.94
N LEU A 97 -3.88 8.62 -41.02
CA LEU A 97 -4.23 8.67 -39.60
C LEU A 97 -4.12 10.06 -38.93
N PRO A 98 -3.14 10.93 -39.27
CA PRO A 98 -3.11 12.29 -38.71
C PRO A 98 -4.39 13.08 -38.95
N GLU A 99 -4.99 12.93 -40.13
CA GLU A 99 -6.27 13.55 -40.48
C GLU A 99 -7.43 12.80 -39.82
N GLU A 100 -7.46 11.45 -39.93
CA GLU A 100 -8.57 10.62 -39.44
C GLU A 100 -8.75 10.64 -37.92
N ILE A 101 -7.65 10.75 -37.16
CA ILE A 101 -7.68 10.73 -35.69
C ILE A 101 -7.69 12.16 -35.13
N GLY A 102 -6.84 13.04 -35.63
CA GLY A 102 -6.59 14.35 -35.02
C GLY A 102 -7.02 15.56 -35.83
N GLY A 103 -7.53 15.37 -37.05
CA GLY A 103 -7.86 16.48 -37.95
C GLY A 103 -6.64 17.33 -38.30
N TYR A 104 -5.45 16.74 -38.29
CA TYR A 104 -4.20 17.41 -38.66
C TYR A 104 -3.97 17.36 -40.18
N GLU A 105 -2.96 18.07 -40.65
CA GLU A 105 -2.52 17.96 -42.04
C GLU A 105 -2.03 16.54 -42.36
N ALA A 106 -2.31 16.09 -43.59
CA ALA A 106 -1.86 14.78 -44.06
C ALA A 106 -0.33 14.66 -43.91
N GLY A 107 0.11 13.63 -43.18
CA GLY A 107 1.53 13.41 -42.90
C GLY A 107 2.07 14.04 -41.61
N ASP A 108 1.24 14.76 -40.82
CA ASP A 108 1.67 15.32 -39.53
C ASP A 108 1.68 14.27 -38.39
N TRP A 109 2.47 13.22 -38.61
CA TRP A 109 2.66 12.09 -37.70
C TRP A 109 3.28 12.48 -36.36
N LYS A 110 4.15 13.50 -36.38
CA LYS A 110 4.82 14.00 -35.18
C LYS A 110 3.82 14.63 -34.23
N LYS A 111 2.93 15.49 -34.72
CA LYS A 111 1.90 16.12 -33.91
C LYS A 111 0.88 15.12 -33.39
N LEU A 112 0.44 14.18 -34.24
CA LEU A 112 -0.44 13.09 -33.79
C LEU A 112 0.16 12.33 -32.61
N THR A 113 1.46 11.99 -32.69
CA THR A 113 2.11 11.22 -31.64
C THR A 113 2.29 12.02 -30.35
N GLN A 114 2.63 13.32 -30.46
CA GLN A 114 2.73 14.23 -29.32
C GLN A 114 1.39 14.39 -28.59
N ASP A 115 0.28 14.45 -29.30
CA ASP A 115 -1.03 14.62 -28.66
C ASP A 115 -1.60 13.26 -28.15
N LEU A 116 -1.20 12.12 -28.73
CA LEU A 116 -1.54 10.79 -28.20
C LEU A 116 -0.81 10.47 -26.89
N CYS A 117 0.47 10.87 -26.78
CA CYS A 117 1.33 10.68 -25.62
C CYS A 117 2.08 11.99 -25.28
N PRO A 118 1.40 12.94 -24.62
CA PRO A 118 1.99 14.24 -24.31
C PRO A 118 3.10 14.11 -23.27
N GLN A 119 4.22 14.83 -23.51
CA GLN A 119 5.33 14.92 -22.57
C GLN A 119 5.12 15.99 -21.49
N GLU A 120 4.30 17.00 -21.78
CA GLU A 120 3.92 18.04 -20.83
C GLU A 120 2.47 17.82 -20.37
N TYR A 121 2.28 17.72 -19.06
CA TYR A 121 0.97 17.51 -18.45
C TYR A 121 0.26 18.84 -18.25
N THR A 122 -0.49 19.27 -19.27
CA THR A 122 -1.41 20.42 -19.19
C THR A 122 -2.86 19.98 -19.33
N LEU A 123 -3.80 20.78 -18.84
CA LEU A 123 -5.24 20.50 -18.98
C LEU A 123 -5.65 20.40 -20.46
N ASP A 124 -5.05 21.23 -21.32
CA ASP A 124 -5.30 21.21 -22.77
C ASP A 124 -4.77 19.93 -23.41
N ALA A 125 -3.55 19.52 -23.06
CA ALA A 125 -2.96 18.26 -23.54
C ALA A 125 -3.79 17.05 -23.08
N PHE A 126 -4.27 17.06 -21.83
CA PHE A 126 -5.15 16.02 -21.31
C PHE A 126 -6.48 15.95 -22.07
N THR A 127 -7.16 17.09 -22.23
CA THR A 127 -8.45 17.17 -22.93
C THR A 127 -8.31 16.69 -24.38
N ARG A 128 -7.23 17.13 -25.04
CA ARG A 128 -6.94 16.77 -26.43
C ARG A 128 -6.63 15.27 -26.56
N LYS A 129 -5.82 14.72 -25.64
CA LYS A 129 -5.60 13.28 -25.53
C LYS A 129 -6.90 12.50 -25.41
N VAL A 130 -7.80 12.86 -24.50
CA VAL A 130 -9.10 12.16 -24.32
C VAL A 130 -9.91 12.15 -25.62
N VAL A 131 -9.97 13.26 -26.35
CA VAL A 131 -10.67 13.34 -27.65
C VAL A 131 -10.06 12.38 -28.67
N LEU A 132 -8.73 12.36 -28.81
CA LEU A 132 -8.05 11.45 -29.74
C LEU A 132 -8.29 9.98 -29.36
N ARG A 133 -8.26 9.66 -28.06
CA ARG A 133 -8.46 8.28 -27.56
C ARG A 133 -9.86 7.74 -27.87
N ASN A 134 -10.88 8.59 -27.80
CA ASN A 134 -12.23 8.23 -28.25
C ASN A 134 -12.26 7.88 -29.74
N LYS A 135 -11.55 8.65 -30.58
CA LYS A 135 -11.50 8.38 -32.02
C LYS A 135 -10.69 7.12 -32.33
N VAL A 136 -9.59 6.90 -31.61
CA VAL A 136 -8.81 5.66 -31.66
C VAL A 136 -9.69 4.46 -31.34
N ALA A 137 -10.49 4.51 -30.27
CA ALA A 137 -11.39 3.42 -29.90
C ALA A 137 -12.43 3.12 -30.99
N GLU A 138 -12.98 4.14 -31.65
CA GLU A 138 -13.90 3.97 -32.78
C GLU A 138 -13.23 3.22 -33.95
N LEU A 139 -12.02 3.63 -34.33
CA LEU A 139 -11.27 2.99 -35.41
C LEU A 139 -10.80 1.58 -35.05
N ALA A 140 -10.47 1.32 -33.78
CA ALA A 140 -10.10 0.01 -33.28
C ALA A 140 -11.20 -1.02 -33.51
N ARG A 141 -12.46 -0.68 -33.18
CA ARG A 141 -13.62 -1.58 -33.34
C ARG A 141 -13.89 -2.01 -34.79
N SER A 142 -13.43 -1.21 -35.76
CA SER A 142 -13.54 -1.55 -37.20
C SER A 142 -12.42 -2.50 -37.69
N GLY A 143 -11.46 -2.84 -36.83
CA GLY A 143 -10.25 -3.59 -37.17
C GLY A 143 -9.27 -2.81 -38.04
N TYR A 144 -9.51 -1.51 -38.27
CA TYR A 144 -8.64 -0.68 -39.11
C TYR A 144 -7.27 -0.46 -38.48
N LEU A 145 -7.23 -0.12 -37.18
CA LEU A 145 -5.95 0.12 -36.49
C LEU A 145 -5.06 -1.12 -36.43
N GLU A 146 -5.64 -2.31 -36.31
CA GLU A 146 -4.88 -3.57 -36.36
C GLU A 146 -4.16 -3.73 -37.72
N ARG A 147 -4.87 -3.46 -38.82
CA ARG A 147 -4.29 -3.53 -40.17
C ARG A 147 -3.19 -2.50 -40.36
N VAL A 148 -3.40 -1.27 -39.88
CA VAL A 148 -2.38 -0.21 -39.96
C VAL A 148 -1.15 -0.58 -39.13
N LEU A 149 -1.32 -0.99 -37.86
CA LEU A 149 -0.21 -1.44 -37.02
C LEU A 149 0.58 -2.58 -37.65
N LYS A 150 -0.12 -3.56 -38.25
CA LYS A 150 0.54 -4.66 -38.95
C LYS A 150 1.40 -4.17 -40.10
N GLN A 151 0.90 -3.22 -40.89
CA GLN A 151 1.66 -2.64 -41.99
C GLN A 151 2.87 -1.85 -41.48
N ILE A 152 2.71 -1.04 -40.43
CA ILE A 152 3.83 -0.31 -39.81
C ILE A 152 4.89 -1.30 -39.30
N GLY A 153 4.47 -2.37 -38.62
CA GLY A 153 5.38 -3.40 -38.13
C GLY A 153 6.16 -4.11 -39.24
N CYS A 154 5.52 -4.44 -40.36
CA CYS A 154 6.21 -4.98 -41.54
C CYS A 154 7.30 -4.03 -42.04
N LEU A 155 6.98 -2.74 -42.22
CA LEU A 155 7.92 -1.73 -42.68
C LEU A 155 9.10 -1.55 -41.69
N LEU A 156 8.82 -1.57 -40.38
CA LEU A 156 9.84 -1.54 -39.34
C LEU A 156 10.78 -2.75 -39.42
N GLN A 157 10.25 -3.97 -39.60
CA GLN A 157 11.06 -5.17 -39.73
C GLN A 157 11.92 -5.17 -41.01
N GLU A 158 11.39 -4.67 -42.12
CA GLU A 158 12.14 -4.50 -43.37
C GLU A 158 13.31 -3.52 -43.19
N ALA A 159 13.06 -2.38 -42.54
CA ALA A 159 14.09 -1.38 -42.25
C ALA A 159 15.17 -1.92 -41.29
N LEU A 160 14.75 -2.63 -40.24
CA LEU A 160 15.65 -3.19 -39.22
C LEU A 160 16.42 -4.43 -39.71
N LYS A 161 15.92 -5.13 -40.75
CA LYS A 161 16.45 -6.42 -41.26
C LYS A 161 16.53 -7.52 -40.19
N ARG A 162 15.67 -7.43 -39.18
CA ARG A 162 15.50 -8.42 -38.11
C ARG A 162 14.09 -8.32 -37.55
N PRO A 163 13.63 -9.31 -36.76
CA PRO A 163 12.37 -9.21 -36.05
C PRO A 163 12.31 -7.96 -35.16
N LEU A 164 11.15 -7.30 -35.18
CA LEU A 164 10.85 -6.13 -34.36
C LEU A 164 10.78 -6.57 -32.91
N PHE A 165 11.60 -5.96 -32.06
CA PHE A 165 11.66 -6.27 -30.65
C PHE A 165 10.85 -5.26 -29.83
N ILE A 166 9.78 -5.73 -29.19
CA ILE A 166 8.87 -4.91 -28.39
C ILE A 166 8.94 -5.30 -26.92
N PHE A 167 8.94 -4.31 -26.03
CA PHE A 167 8.75 -4.51 -24.60
C PHE A 167 7.43 -3.88 -24.15
N ALA A 168 6.52 -4.70 -23.64
CA ALA A 168 5.21 -4.29 -23.13
C ALA A 168 5.21 -4.38 -21.60
N ALA A 169 5.31 -3.22 -20.95
CA ALA A 169 5.37 -3.06 -19.50
C ALA A 169 4.03 -2.59 -18.90
N GLY A 170 3.86 -2.80 -17.59
CA GLY A 170 2.69 -2.31 -16.85
C GLY A 170 1.42 -3.15 -16.99
N LEU A 171 1.47 -4.27 -17.74
CA LEU A 171 0.35 -5.22 -17.82
C LEU A 171 0.11 -5.95 -16.50
N ASP A 172 1.09 -5.96 -15.59
CA ASP A 172 1.01 -6.58 -14.27
C ASP A 172 0.04 -5.90 -13.29
N LYS A 173 -0.50 -4.74 -13.66
CA LYS A 173 -1.45 -3.94 -12.84
C LYS A 173 -2.91 -4.32 -13.04
N PHE A 174 -3.25 -4.96 -14.14
CA PHE A 174 -4.64 -5.23 -14.48
C PHE A 174 -5.11 -6.55 -13.88
N GLU A 175 -6.23 -6.52 -13.18
CA GLU A 175 -6.84 -7.75 -12.68
C GLU A 175 -7.42 -8.58 -13.83
N VAL A 176 -7.26 -9.91 -13.75
CA VAL A 176 -7.74 -10.88 -14.76
C VAL A 176 -9.17 -10.61 -15.25
N ASP A 177 -10.10 -10.21 -14.37
CA ASP A 177 -11.51 -10.01 -14.72
C ASP A 177 -11.91 -8.53 -14.91
N SER A 178 -10.94 -7.62 -14.90
CA SER A 178 -11.21 -6.20 -15.07
C SER A 178 -11.61 -5.88 -16.52
N ALA A 179 -12.40 -4.83 -16.72
CA ALA A 179 -12.72 -4.33 -18.05
C ALA A 179 -11.44 -3.96 -18.83
N ALA A 180 -10.45 -3.39 -18.14
CA ALA A 180 -9.12 -3.12 -18.65
C ALA A 180 -8.44 -4.38 -19.24
N GLN A 181 -8.51 -5.51 -18.52
CA GLN A 181 -7.92 -6.76 -18.98
C GLN A 181 -8.64 -7.36 -20.18
N ILE A 182 -9.95 -7.08 -20.36
CA ILE A 182 -10.68 -7.48 -21.56
C ILE A 182 -10.19 -6.66 -22.77
N ALA A 183 -10.12 -5.33 -22.62
CA ALA A 183 -9.66 -4.42 -23.66
C ALA A 183 -8.21 -4.72 -24.12
N VAL A 184 -7.31 -5.06 -23.18
CA VAL A 184 -5.91 -5.30 -23.52
C VAL A 184 -5.67 -6.61 -24.30
N GLN A 185 -6.62 -7.55 -24.35
CA GLN A 185 -6.41 -8.83 -25.03
C GLN A 185 -6.18 -8.67 -26.53
N GLU A 186 -6.83 -7.69 -27.17
CA GLU A 186 -6.64 -7.41 -28.59
C GLU A 186 -5.24 -6.85 -28.87
N ILE A 187 -4.74 -6.01 -27.98
CA ILE A 187 -3.37 -5.51 -28.05
C ILE A 187 -2.37 -6.63 -27.86
N ILE A 188 -2.53 -7.49 -26.85
CA ILE A 188 -1.62 -8.60 -26.64
C ILE A 188 -1.61 -9.51 -27.88
N SER A 189 -2.78 -9.80 -28.45
CA SER A 189 -2.89 -10.58 -29.69
C SER A 189 -2.12 -9.93 -30.85
N SER A 190 -2.30 -8.62 -31.05
CA SER A 190 -1.64 -7.87 -32.11
C SER A 190 -0.12 -7.84 -31.94
N LEU A 191 0.35 -7.64 -30.70
CA LEU A 191 1.77 -7.60 -30.37
C LEU A 191 2.43 -8.98 -30.41
N SER A 192 1.66 -10.06 -30.25
CA SER A 192 2.18 -11.44 -30.31
C SER A 192 2.64 -11.86 -31.70
N ALA A 193 2.34 -11.08 -32.74
CA ALA A 193 2.89 -11.28 -34.08
C ALA A 193 4.39 -10.93 -34.18
N TYR A 194 4.94 -10.23 -33.18
CA TYR A 194 6.32 -9.77 -33.13
C TYR A 194 7.09 -10.46 -31.99
N LYS A 195 8.41 -10.25 -31.96
CA LYS A 195 9.23 -10.63 -30.81
C LYS A 195 8.91 -9.68 -29.65
N THR A 196 7.92 -10.04 -28.85
CA THR A 196 7.41 -9.19 -27.77
C THR A 196 7.67 -9.80 -26.40
N LEU A 197 8.27 -9.02 -25.50
CA LEU A 197 8.37 -9.35 -24.07
C LEU A 197 7.21 -8.69 -23.32
N PHE A 198 6.33 -9.49 -22.74
CA PHE A 198 5.23 -9.02 -21.89
C PHE A 198 5.61 -9.14 -20.42
N GLU A 199 5.71 -8.02 -19.71
CA GLU A 199 5.83 -8.02 -18.24
C GLU A 199 4.45 -8.13 -17.61
N VAL A 200 4.18 -9.26 -16.95
CA VAL A 200 2.87 -9.55 -16.36
C VAL A 200 2.96 -9.94 -14.89
N ASN A 201 1.83 -9.93 -14.19
CA ASN A 201 1.74 -10.53 -12.87
C ASN A 201 1.77 -12.07 -12.99
N ALA A 202 2.32 -12.76 -11.99
CA ALA A 202 2.36 -14.22 -11.91
C ALA A 202 1.02 -14.89 -12.24
N VAL A 203 -0.08 -14.33 -11.75
CA VAL A 203 -1.45 -14.84 -11.97
C VAL A 203 -1.82 -15.02 -13.45
N HIS A 204 -1.35 -14.14 -14.34
CA HIS A 204 -1.65 -14.23 -15.77
C HIS A 204 -1.00 -15.45 -16.42
N LEU A 205 0.08 -15.98 -15.83
CA LEU A 205 0.72 -17.22 -16.31
C LEU A 205 -0.13 -18.46 -16.06
N PHE A 206 -1.15 -18.39 -15.19
CA PHE A 206 -2.05 -19.50 -14.90
C PHE A 206 -3.36 -19.41 -15.68
N MET A 207 -3.59 -18.30 -16.37
CA MET A 207 -4.83 -18.08 -17.10
C MET A 207 -4.84 -18.83 -18.44
N GLN A 208 -5.99 -19.43 -18.74
CA GLN A 208 -6.24 -20.14 -20.00
C GLN A 208 -7.04 -19.27 -20.96
N TYR A 209 -6.59 -18.04 -21.21
CA TYR A 209 -7.15 -17.28 -22.32
C TYR A 209 -6.68 -17.91 -23.64
N PRO A 210 -7.57 -18.22 -24.59
CA PRO A 210 -7.19 -18.88 -25.84
C PRO A 210 -6.02 -18.21 -26.57
N ARG A 211 -5.95 -16.87 -26.51
CA ARG A 211 -4.88 -16.08 -27.14
C ARG A 211 -3.57 -16.01 -26.34
N LEU A 212 -3.62 -16.12 -25.01
CA LEU A 212 -2.43 -16.14 -24.12
C LEU A 212 -1.94 -17.56 -23.81
N ALA A 213 -2.75 -18.57 -24.11
CA ALA A 213 -2.42 -19.98 -23.91
C ALA A 213 -1.30 -20.47 -24.83
N LEU A 214 -1.09 -19.79 -25.96
CA LEU A 214 -0.11 -20.16 -26.98
C LEU A 214 1.25 -19.46 -26.80
N LEU A 215 1.37 -18.54 -25.84
CA LEU A 215 2.61 -17.79 -25.60
C LEU A 215 3.53 -18.58 -24.67
N ASP A 216 4.83 -18.51 -24.94
CA ASP A 216 5.85 -19.02 -24.03
C ASP A 216 5.79 -18.27 -22.70
N ARG A 217 6.04 -18.99 -21.60
CA ARG A 217 5.90 -18.46 -20.23
C ARG A 217 7.20 -18.65 -19.46
N SER A 218 7.65 -17.59 -18.82
CA SER A 218 8.75 -17.62 -17.86
C SER A 218 8.26 -17.05 -16.54
N PHE A 219 8.42 -17.82 -15.46
CA PHE A 219 7.99 -17.42 -14.12
C PHE A 219 9.18 -17.02 -13.26
N ILE A 220 9.17 -15.80 -12.74
CA ILE A 220 10.12 -15.27 -11.77
C ILE A 220 9.73 -15.73 -10.38
N THR A 221 10.52 -16.66 -9.85
CA THR A 221 10.37 -17.22 -8.51
C THR A 221 10.79 -16.22 -7.44
N THR A 222 10.45 -16.53 -6.19
CA THR A 222 11.13 -15.91 -5.05
C THR A 222 12.63 -16.22 -5.07
N VAL A 223 13.40 -15.34 -4.43
CA VAL A 223 14.86 -15.50 -4.30
C VAL A 223 15.19 -16.12 -2.94
N SER A 224 16.34 -16.78 -2.83
CA SER A 224 16.81 -17.36 -1.57
C SER A 224 17.05 -16.31 -0.48
N ASP A 225 16.91 -16.70 0.79
CA ASP A 225 17.22 -15.84 1.94
C ASP A 225 18.66 -15.30 1.91
N ASP A 226 19.64 -16.12 1.52
CA ASP A 226 21.04 -15.69 1.37
C ASP A 226 21.18 -14.52 0.37
N ALA A 227 20.47 -14.62 -0.75
CA ALA A 227 20.45 -13.57 -1.76
C ALA A 227 19.75 -12.28 -1.26
N ILE A 228 18.70 -12.42 -0.44
CA ILE A 228 18.06 -11.28 0.24
C ILE A 228 19.03 -10.62 1.23
N VAL A 229 19.75 -11.41 2.02
CA VAL A 229 20.79 -10.92 2.94
C VAL A 229 21.86 -10.16 2.17
N ASP A 230 22.36 -10.70 1.06
CA ASP A 230 23.37 -10.05 0.22
C ASP A 230 22.88 -8.74 -0.39
N MET A 231 21.62 -8.68 -0.82
CA MET A 231 20.98 -7.45 -1.28
C MET A 231 20.92 -6.39 -0.16
N MET A 232 20.52 -6.78 1.05
CA MET A 232 20.47 -5.86 2.20
C MET A 232 21.87 -5.40 2.62
N LYS A 233 22.86 -6.29 2.63
CA LYS A 233 24.28 -5.96 2.88
C LYS A 233 24.78 -4.94 1.88
N LYS A 234 24.51 -5.16 0.60
CA LYS A 234 24.93 -4.25 -0.48
C LYS A 234 24.26 -2.89 -0.34
N ARG A 235 23.00 -2.83 0.09
CA ARG A 235 22.27 -1.59 0.38
C ARG A 235 22.84 -0.84 1.60
N LEU A 236 23.27 -1.55 2.63
CA LEU A 236 23.86 -0.97 3.85
C LEU A 236 25.33 -0.56 3.68
N GLY A 237 26.06 -1.15 2.73
CA GLY A 237 27.49 -0.91 2.54
C GLY A 237 28.29 -1.19 3.82
N GLY A 238 29.12 -0.23 4.24
CA GLY A 238 29.97 -0.37 5.44
C GLY A 238 29.20 -0.59 6.74
N TYR A 239 27.92 -0.18 6.80
CA TYR A 239 27.06 -0.34 7.98
C TYR A 239 26.55 -1.78 8.18
N ALA A 240 26.74 -2.67 7.21
CA ALA A 240 26.33 -4.08 7.34
C ALA A 240 27.13 -4.83 8.42
N LYS A 241 28.35 -4.38 8.74
CA LYS A 241 29.23 -5.02 9.72
C LYS A 241 28.56 -5.05 11.10
N GLY A 242 28.46 -6.25 11.68
CA GLY A 242 27.85 -6.46 13.00
C GLY A 242 26.32 -6.61 13.00
N GLN A 243 25.66 -6.59 11.85
CA GLN A 243 24.20 -6.71 11.73
C GLN A 243 23.73 -8.03 11.09
N GLN A 244 24.62 -9.03 10.97
CA GLN A 244 24.38 -10.27 10.23
C GLN A 244 23.11 -11.01 10.69
N LYS A 245 22.98 -11.26 12.00
CA LYS A 245 21.83 -11.98 12.57
C LYS A 245 20.52 -11.25 12.32
N GLN A 246 20.53 -9.91 12.38
CA GLN A 246 19.35 -9.09 12.13
C GLN A 246 18.95 -9.18 10.66
N LEU A 247 19.92 -9.13 9.74
CA LEU A 247 19.66 -9.30 8.31
C LEU A 247 19.10 -10.69 7.99
N GLU A 248 19.60 -11.75 8.62
CA GLU A 248 19.06 -13.12 8.47
C GLU A 248 17.59 -13.20 8.93
N ILE A 249 17.26 -12.58 10.08
CA ILE A 249 15.88 -12.53 10.56
C ILE A 249 14.99 -11.76 9.58
N LEU A 250 15.42 -10.58 9.13
CA LEU A 250 14.64 -9.78 8.16
C LEU A 250 14.49 -10.50 6.82
N ALA A 251 15.49 -11.27 6.39
CA ALA A 251 15.43 -12.07 5.17
C ALA A 251 14.37 -13.17 5.28
N HIS A 252 14.35 -13.89 6.40
CA HIS A 252 13.31 -14.88 6.68
C HIS A 252 11.91 -14.26 6.62
N TRP A 253 11.70 -13.11 7.27
CA TRP A 253 10.43 -12.39 7.21
C TRP A 253 10.08 -11.79 5.85
N ALA A 254 11.06 -11.65 4.95
CA ALA A 254 10.81 -11.20 3.58
C ALA A 254 10.23 -12.32 2.69
N GLY A 255 10.36 -13.59 3.09
CA GLY A 255 9.84 -14.74 2.34
C GLY A 255 10.39 -14.83 0.91
N GLY A 256 11.62 -14.36 0.68
CA GLY A 256 12.24 -14.31 -0.66
C GLY A 256 11.69 -13.23 -1.60
N ASN A 257 10.95 -12.23 -1.11
CA ASN A 257 10.50 -11.06 -1.87
C ASN A 257 11.46 -9.86 -1.69
N PRO A 258 12.19 -9.42 -2.74
CA PRO A 258 13.14 -8.31 -2.64
C PRO A 258 12.55 -6.99 -2.17
N ARG A 259 11.34 -6.62 -2.64
CA ARG A 259 10.69 -5.36 -2.22
C ARG A 259 10.30 -5.40 -0.74
N GLN A 260 9.78 -6.53 -0.28
CA GLN A 260 9.44 -6.73 1.14
C GLN A 260 10.69 -6.64 2.02
N ALA A 261 11.79 -7.28 1.61
CA ALA A 261 13.06 -7.21 2.33
C ALA A 261 13.59 -5.77 2.48
N LEU A 262 13.58 -4.99 1.40
CA LEU A 262 14.03 -3.60 1.45
C LEU A 262 13.13 -2.73 2.33
N ARG A 263 11.82 -2.98 2.34
CA ARG A 263 10.88 -2.28 3.22
C ARG A 263 11.12 -2.63 4.70
N LEU A 264 11.29 -3.92 5.00
CA LEU A 264 11.67 -4.41 6.33
C LEU A 264 12.96 -3.75 6.81
N LEU A 265 13.98 -3.69 5.95
CA LEU A 265 15.24 -3.03 6.27
C LEU A 265 15.05 -1.53 6.54
N THR A 266 14.27 -0.83 5.71
CA THR A 266 14.00 0.61 5.90
C THR A 266 13.32 0.88 7.24
N HIS A 267 12.27 0.12 7.59
CA HIS A 267 11.56 0.30 8.86
C HIS A 267 12.42 -0.08 10.06
N TYR A 268 13.24 -1.13 9.95
CA TYR A 268 14.21 -1.50 10.98
C TYR A 268 15.21 -0.38 11.25
N LEU A 269 15.78 0.22 10.20
CA LEU A 269 16.74 1.33 10.35
C LEU A 269 16.07 2.59 10.91
N ALA A 270 14.82 2.87 10.53
CA ALA A 270 14.06 3.98 11.09
C ALA A 270 13.81 3.79 12.59
N ALA A 271 13.37 2.60 13.01
CA ALA A 271 13.19 2.27 14.42
C ALA A 271 14.51 2.36 15.21
N LYS A 272 15.61 1.89 14.63
CA LYS A 272 16.94 1.95 15.27
C LYS A 272 17.44 3.38 15.48
N ARG A 273 17.12 4.31 14.58
CA ARG A 273 17.51 5.74 14.70
C ARG A 273 16.83 6.45 15.86
N GLN A 274 15.67 5.96 16.32
CA GLN A 274 14.95 6.55 17.46
C GLN A 274 15.63 6.25 18.80
N GLY A 275 16.61 5.33 18.85
CA GLY A 275 17.56 5.15 19.97
C GLY A 275 17.00 4.57 21.27
N SER A 276 15.69 4.60 21.48
CA SER A 276 15.01 4.15 22.71
C SER A 276 14.68 2.65 22.73
N ARG A 277 14.87 1.93 21.62
CA ARG A 277 14.37 0.56 21.44
C ARG A 277 15.47 -0.49 21.40
N SER A 278 15.17 -1.67 21.96
CA SER A 278 16.01 -2.85 21.82
C SER A 278 16.07 -3.32 20.35
N THR A 279 17.03 -4.19 20.02
CA THR A 279 17.13 -4.72 18.65
C THR A 279 15.92 -5.57 18.26
N ALA A 280 15.37 -6.33 19.22
CA ALA A 280 14.18 -7.15 19.00
C ALA A 280 12.94 -6.26 18.76
N GLU A 281 12.77 -5.19 19.54
CA GLU A 281 11.70 -4.19 19.33
C GLU A 281 11.82 -3.52 17.97
N CYS A 282 13.03 -3.14 17.54
CA CYS A 282 13.24 -2.57 16.22
C CYS A 282 12.80 -3.52 15.09
N ILE A 283 13.04 -4.83 15.24
CA ILE A 283 12.60 -5.85 14.28
C ILE A 283 11.07 -6.01 14.32
N ALA A 284 10.47 -6.06 15.51
CA ALA A 284 9.02 -6.17 15.66
C ALA A 284 8.28 -4.98 15.04
N VAL A 285 8.77 -3.75 15.27
CA VAL A 285 8.27 -2.53 14.63
C VAL A 285 8.42 -2.61 13.12
N ALA A 286 9.56 -3.10 12.62
CA ALA A 286 9.77 -3.27 11.19
C ALA A 286 8.77 -4.23 10.55
N ILE A 287 8.54 -5.37 11.18
CA ILE A 287 7.55 -6.36 10.75
C ILE A 287 6.16 -5.73 10.74
N ARG A 288 5.72 -5.15 11.86
CA ARG A 288 4.40 -4.52 12.00
C ARG A 288 4.14 -3.45 10.94
N ASN A 289 5.07 -2.51 10.77
CA ASN A 289 4.93 -1.42 9.81
C ASN A 289 4.95 -1.94 8.37
N THR A 290 5.78 -2.95 8.07
CA THR A 290 5.79 -3.58 6.75
C THR A 290 4.48 -4.33 6.48
N THR A 291 3.94 -5.04 7.47
CA THR A 291 2.64 -5.71 7.36
C THR A 291 1.54 -4.69 7.09
N GLY A 292 1.50 -3.56 7.81
CA GLY A 292 0.57 -2.47 7.52
C GLY A 292 0.71 -1.95 6.08
N ASP A 293 1.94 -1.61 5.65
CA ASP A 293 2.19 -1.08 4.31
C ASP A 293 1.65 -1.98 3.18
N PHE A 294 1.77 -3.29 3.32
CA PHE A 294 1.39 -4.24 2.26
C PHE A 294 -0.04 -4.76 2.38
N PHE A 295 -0.60 -4.86 3.60
CA PHE A 295 -1.83 -5.62 3.84
C PHE A 295 -3.00 -4.80 4.38
N SER A 296 -2.82 -3.51 4.73
CA SER A 296 -3.92 -2.68 5.25
C SER A 296 -5.15 -2.60 4.33
N PHE A 297 -4.96 -2.71 3.01
CA PHE A 297 -6.03 -2.66 2.01
C PHE A 297 -6.11 -3.93 1.17
N ALA A 298 -5.34 -4.97 1.50
CA ALA A 298 -5.35 -6.23 0.79
C ALA A 298 -6.52 -7.07 1.31
N PRO A 299 -7.45 -7.54 0.47
CA PRO A 299 -8.52 -8.41 0.93
C PRO A 299 -7.95 -9.75 1.40
N GLN A 300 -8.34 -10.16 2.61
CA GLN A 300 -7.89 -11.39 3.24
C GLN A 300 -8.47 -12.63 2.53
N PRO A 301 -7.65 -13.58 2.05
CA PRO A 301 -8.12 -14.86 1.50
C PRO A 301 -8.64 -15.83 2.58
N SER A 302 -9.30 -16.91 2.14
CA SER A 302 -9.80 -17.97 3.03
C SER A 302 -8.71 -18.56 3.93
N ARG A 303 -9.01 -18.68 5.24
CA ARG A 303 -8.12 -19.33 6.22
C ARG A 303 -7.83 -20.80 5.88
N GLU A 304 -8.82 -21.50 5.31
CA GLU A 304 -8.67 -22.90 4.91
C GLU A 304 -7.60 -23.07 3.82
N LEU A 305 -7.61 -22.18 2.82
CA LEU A 305 -6.58 -22.16 1.78
C LEU A 305 -5.19 -21.97 2.39
N MET A 306 -5.05 -21.01 3.32
CA MET A 306 -3.77 -20.72 3.97
C MET A 306 -3.25 -21.92 4.77
N ARG A 307 -4.14 -22.62 5.50
CA ARG A 307 -3.81 -23.87 6.24
C ARG A 307 -3.35 -24.98 5.30
N VAL A 308 -4.05 -25.16 4.17
CA VAL A 308 -3.69 -26.19 3.18
C VAL A 308 -2.32 -25.89 2.58
N ILE A 309 -2.04 -24.64 2.20
CA ILE A 309 -0.75 -24.25 1.63
C ILE A 309 0.37 -24.40 2.65
N GLU A 310 0.17 -23.96 3.89
CA GLU A 310 1.19 -24.11 4.95
C GLU A 310 1.52 -25.59 5.22
N LYS A 311 0.51 -26.48 5.18
CA LYS A 311 0.72 -27.92 5.41
C LYS A 311 1.33 -28.65 4.21
N SER A 312 0.92 -28.28 2.99
CA SER A 312 1.29 -29.00 1.77
C SER A 312 2.48 -28.40 1.04
N GLU A 313 2.86 -27.16 1.38
CA GLU A 313 3.84 -26.33 0.69
C GLU A 313 3.57 -26.19 -0.82
N LYS A 314 2.31 -26.34 -1.21
CA LYS A 314 1.90 -26.45 -2.61
C LYS A 314 0.55 -25.80 -2.89
N ILE A 315 0.35 -25.43 -4.15
CA ILE A 315 -0.93 -24.98 -4.67
C ILE A 315 -1.15 -25.49 -6.10
N ALA A 316 -2.38 -25.93 -6.41
CA ALA A 316 -2.72 -26.41 -7.75
C ALA A 316 -3.04 -25.23 -8.70
N SER A 317 -2.56 -25.28 -9.94
CA SER A 317 -2.81 -24.25 -10.97
C SER A 317 -4.29 -24.02 -11.24
N ALA A 318 -5.11 -25.07 -11.16
CA ALA A 318 -6.54 -25.00 -11.39
C ALA A 318 -7.23 -24.00 -10.44
N LEU A 319 -6.76 -23.89 -9.19
CA LEU A 319 -7.32 -22.97 -8.18
C LEU A 319 -7.20 -21.50 -8.58
N PHE A 320 -6.27 -21.14 -9.47
CA PHE A 320 -6.17 -19.76 -9.96
C PHE A 320 -7.19 -19.45 -11.06
N SER A 321 -7.78 -20.47 -11.69
CA SER A 321 -8.61 -20.37 -12.90
C SER A 321 -10.10 -20.66 -12.69
N LEU A 322 -10.49 -21.23 -11.54
CA LEU A 322 -11.86 -21.68 -11.30
C LEU A 322 -12.83 -20.50 -11.01
N PRO A 323 -14.04 -20.49 -11.62
CA PRO A 323 -15.07 -19.51 -11.31
C PRO A 323 -15.56 -19.65 -9.86
N GLY A 324 -15.45 -18.59 -9.06
CA GLY A 324 -15.82 -18.59 -7.63
C GLY A 324 -14.63 -18.47 -6.67
N ASP A 325 -13.42 -18.80 -7.13
CA ASP A 325 -12.17 -18.69 -6.37
C ASP A 325 -11.54 -17.28 -6.38
N LYS A 326 -12.33 -16.26 -6.78
CA LYS A 326 -11.92 -14.85 -6.68
C LYS A 326 -11.57 -14.48 -5.25
N GLU A 327 -12.20 -15.12 -4.26
CA GLU A 327 -12.03 -14.89 -2.82
C GLU A 327 -10.90 -15.73 -2.17
N THR A 328 -10.24 -16.61 -2.94
CA THR A 328 -9.32 -17.61 -2.39
C THR A 328 -7.91 -17.48 -3.01
N ALA A 329 -7.52 -18.36 -3.92
CA ALA A 329 -6.13 -18.50 -4.39
C ALA A 329 -5.66 -17.31 -5.22
N ARG A 330 -6.53 -16.75 -6.05
CA ARG A 330 -6.18 -15.64 -6.94
C ARG A 330 -5.88 -14.36 -6.17
N ARG A 331 -6.72 -14.02 -5.19
CA ARG A 331 -6.49 -12.89 -4.28
C ARG A 331 -5.28 -13.11 -3.40
N ALA A 332 -5.09 -14.33 -2.91
CA ALA A 332 -3.91 -14.66 -2.13
C ALA A 332 -2.62 -14.39 -2.92
N LEU A 333 -2.60 -14.73 -4.22
CA LEU A 333 -1.45 -14.50 -5.10
C LEU A 333 -1.27 -13.01 -5.48
N TYR A 334 -2.35 -12.31 -5.87
CA TYR A 334 -2.30 -10.88 -6.20
C TYR A 334 -1.86 -10.01 -5.02
N GLY A 335 -2.41 -10.29 -3.84
CA GLY A 335 -2.12 -9.56 -2.60
C GLY A 335 -0.84 -10.00 -1.91
N ASN A 336 -0.04 -10.91 -2.48
CA ASN A 336 1.16 -11.48 -1.86
C ASN A 336 0.91 -12.10 -0.46
N TRP A 337 -0.29 -12.61 -0.20
CA TRP A 337 -0.59 -13.39 1.01
C TRP A 337 0.14 -14.74 0.99
N ILE A 338 0.38 -15.27 -0.21
CA ILE A 338 1.21 -16.44 -0.46
C ILE A 338 2.33 -16.08 -1.43
N PHE A 339 3.42 -16.83 -1.37
CA PHE A 339 4.49 -16.79 -2.34
C PHE A 339 4.57 -18.10 -3.10
N VAL A 340 4.65 -18.03 -4.43
CA VAL A 340 4.92 -19.16 -5.30
C VAL A 340 6.43 -19.17 -5.59
N SER A 341 7.12 -20.21 -5.15
CA SER A 341 8.58 -20.29 -5.14
C SER A 341 9.15 -21.17 -6.25
N GLY A 342 8.33 -21.94 -6.97
CA GLY A 342 8.82 -22.79 -8.04
C GLY A 342 7.74 -23.56 -8.80
N VAL A 343 8.12 -24.01 -9.99
CA VAL A 343 7.33 -24.95 -10.80
C VAL A 343 7.38 -26.31 -10.12
N GLY A 344 6.24 -26.84 -9.69
CA GLY A 344 6.15 -28.20 -9.16
C GLY A 344 5.96 -29.23 -10.28
N ASN A 345 5.53 -30.44 -9.91
CA ASN A 345 5.25 -31.49 -10.89
C ASN A 345 3.84 -31.33 -11.47
N GLY A 346 3.72 -31.31 -12.80
CA GLY A 346 2.43 -31.29 -13.48
C GLY A 346 1.64 -30.01 -13.24
N THR A 347 0.51 -30.10 -12.54
CA THR A 347 -0.39 -28.97 -12.27
C THR A 347 -0.21 -28.37 -10.87
N GLU A 348 0.79 -28.81 -10.09
CA GLU A 348 1.08 -28.28 -8.75
C GLU A 348 2.28 -27.33 -8.77
N TRP A 349 2.25 -26.31 -7.93
CA TRP A 349 3.28 -25.31 -7.77
C TRP A 349 3.73 -25.24 -6.33
N GLN A 350 5.03 -25.04 -6.11
CA GLN A 350 5.59 -24.82 -4.78
C GLN A 350 5.10 -23.47 -4.26
N ALA A 351 4.50 -23.46 -3.07
CA ALA A 351 3.93 -22.25 -2.49
C ALA A 351 4.00 -22.25 -0.96
N GLY A 352 4.22 -21.07 -0.37
CA GLY A 352 4.22 -20.88 1.08
C GLY A 352 3.42 -19.65 1.48
N VAL A 353 2.90 -19.65 2.71
CA VAL A 353 2.25 -18.44 3.27
C VAL A 353 3.31 -17.38 3.51
N ASN A 354 3.00 -16.13 3.15
CA ASN A 354 3.91 -15.01 3.40
C ASN A 354 4.16 -14.89 4.92
N PRO A 355 5.43 -14.90 5.38
CA PRO A 355 5.76 -14.82 6.80
C PRO A 355 5.07 -13.67 7.53
N LEU A 356 4.93 -12.49 6.89
CA LEU A 356 4.30 -11.30 7.50
C LEU A 356 2.85 -11.51 7.91
N VAL A 357 2.14 -12.44 7.26
CA VAL A 357 0.72 -12.68 7.50
C VAL A 357 0.47 -13.98 8.24
N LYS A 358 1.45 -14.90 8.34
CA LYS A 358 1.32 -16.14 9.13
C LYS A 358 0.72 -15.90 10.53
N PRO A 359 1.12 -14.86 11.29
CA PRO A 359 0.54 -14.59 12.60
C PRO A 359 -0.97 -14.29 12.58
N ALA A 360 -1.51 -13.82 11.46
CA ALA A 360 -2.93 -13.44 11.32
C ALA A 360 -3.86 -14.62 11.01
N TYR A 361 -3.34 -15.81 10.71
CA TYR A 361 -4.14 -16.97 10.25
C TYR A 361 -4.24 -18.14 11.22
N ASP A 362 -3.53 -18.08 12.35
CA ASP A 362 -3.50 -19.14 13.39
C ASP A 362 -3.43 -20.57 12.80
N LEU A 363 -2.20 -20.95 12.43
CA LEU A 363 -1.90 -22.10 11.58
C LEU A 363 -1.34 -23.33 12.31
N SER A 364 -1.29 -23.32 13.66
CA SER A 364 -1.10 -24.56 14.44
C SER A 364 -1.42 -24.38 15.93
N ASP A 365 -2.21 -25.32 16.47
CA ASP A 365 -2.14 -25.74 17.88
C ASP A 365 -0.67 -25.87 18.33
N LEU A 366 -0.34 -25.26 19.48
CA LEU A 366 0.96 -25.30 20.18
C LEU A 366 2.19 -24.76 19.43
N VAL A 367 2.41 -23.45 19.50
CA VAL A 367 3.77 -22.87 19.32
C VAL A 367 4.38 -22.58 20.68
N LYS A 368 5.36 -23.40 21.08
CA LYS A 368 6.29 -23.08 22.17
C LYS A 368 7.21 -21.96 21.67
N THR A 369 7.18 -20.81 22.33
CA THR A 369 8.02 -19.65 21.96
C THR A 369 9.51 -19.94 22.16
N PRO A 370 10.41 -19.31 21.37
CA PRO A 370 11.87 -19.42 21.51
C PRO A 370 12.38 -19.06 22.92
N GLU A 371 11.71 -18.14 23.60
CA GLU A 371 11.98 -17.75 24.99
C GLU A 371 11.73 -18.91 25.96
N LEU A 372 10.72 -19.74 25.70
CA LEU A 372 10.39 -20.91 26.50
C LEU A 372 11.43 -22.03 26.35
N TYR A 373 12.06 -22.12 25.17
CA TYR A 373 13.19 -23.03 24.93
C TYR A 373 14.43 -22.58 25.71
N LEU A 374 14.73 -21.28 25.71
CA LEU A 374 15.86 -20.70 26.45
C LEU A 374 15.68 -20.80 27.98
N LEU A 375 14.46 -20.57 28.49
CA LEU A 375 14.14 -20.69 29.92
C LEU A 375 14.21 -22.13 30.42
N LYS A 376 13.73 -23.11 29.63
CA LYS A 376 13.87 -24.53 29.96
C LYS A 376 15.31 -25.00 29.92
N ALA A 377 16.07 -24.59 28.89
CA ALA A 377 17.50 -24.90 28.80
C ALA A 377 18.30 -24.30 29.99
N TYR A 378 17.93 -23.10 30.44
CA TYR A 378 18.52 -22.46 31.62
C TYR A 378 18.16 -23.18 32.92
N ALA A 379 16.90 -23.59 33.10
CA ALA A 379 16.44 -24.32 34.29
C ALA A 379 17.12 -25.70 34.41
N GLU A 380 17.23 -26.43 33.30
CA GLU A 380 17.94 -27.72 33.25
C GLU A 380 19.44 -27.57 33.55
N GLN A 381 20.10 -26.52 33.03
CA GLN A 381 21.51 -26.24 33.34
C GLN A 381 21.75 -25.89 34.81
N ARG A 382 20.75 -25.39 35.51
CA ARG A 382 20.85 -24.97 36.93
C ARG A 382 20.26 -25.99 37.91
N GLY A 383 19.82 -27.16 37.42
CA GLY A 383 19.21 -28.20 38.26
C GLY A 383 17.87 -27.77 38.86
N MET A 384 17.17 -26.82 38.23
CA MET A 384 15.87 -26.31 38.67
C MET A 384 14.74 -27.04 37.94
N SER A 385 13.60 -27.24 38.62
CA SER A 385 12.42 -27.84 37.99
C SER A 385 11.87 -26.92 36.91
N ALA A 386 11.66 -27.46 35.70
CA ALA A 386 11.02 -26.75 34.60
C ALA A 386 9.49 -26.65 34.76
N GLN A 387 8.90 -27.26 35.79
CA GLN A 387 7.47 -27.16 36.10
C GLN A 387 7.17 -25.84 36.81
N GLY A 388 6.30 -25.02 36.22
CA GLY A 388 5.88 -23.73 36.76
C GLY A 388 6.61 -22.50 36.19
N LEU A 389 7.56 -22.67 35.26
CA LEU A 389 8.26 -21.57 34.58
C LEU A 389 7.58 -21.12 33.27
N GLY A 390 6.28 -21.36 33.14
CA GLY A 390 5.44 -20.85 32.06
C GLY A 390 4.32 -19.95 32.61
N LEU A 391 3.72 -19.15 31.74
CA LEU A 391 2.44 -18.47 32.01
C LEU A 391 1.42 -19.51 32.51
N SER A 392 0.63 -19.15 33.54
CA SER A 392 -0.30 -20.09 34.19
C SER A 392 -1.29 -20.67 33.16
N LEU A 393 -1.19 -21.98 32.94
CA LEU A 393 -1.93 -22.74 31.92
C LEU A 393 -3.34 -23.13 32.37
N ILE A 394 -3.79 -22.69 33.55
CA ILE A 394 -5.10 -23.08 34.11
C ILE A 394 -5.86 -21.79 34.43
N ASP A 395 -7.11 -21.71 33.98
CA ASP A 395 -8.03 -20.64 34.35
C ASP A 395 -8.52 -20.84 35.79
N GLU A 396 -8.23 -19.88 36.67
CA GLU A 396 -8.51 -19.97 38.12
C GLU A 396 -10.01 -19.95 38.44
N GLN A 397 -10.88 -19.52 37.51
CA GLN A 397 -12.34 -19.47 37.72
C GLN A 397 -13.05 -20.74 37.27
N THR A 398 -12.49 -21.46 36.30
CA THR A 398 -13.15 -22.61 35.65
C THR A 398 -12.39 -23.93 35.85
N GLY A 399 -11.09 -23.88 36.17
CA GLY A 399 -10.25 -25.05 36.42
C GLY A 399 -9.81 -25.81 35.16
N GLU A 400 -10.09 -25.28 33.97
CA GLU A 400 -9.73 -25.89 32.68
C GLU A 400 -8.39 -25.35 32.15
N GLU A 401 -7.71 -26.15 31.30
CA GLU A 401 -6.46 -25.76 30.65
C GLU A 401 -6.71 -24.67 29.60
N LYS A 402 -5.98 -23.55 29.72
CA LYS A 402 -6.07 -22.43 28.79
C LYS A 402 -5.56 -22.83 27.42
N THR A 403 -6.33 -22.50 26.39
CA THR A 403 -5.96 -22.73 24.99
C THR A 403 -4.78 -21.85 24.56
N GLY A 404 -4.05 -22.25 23.51
CA GLY A 404 -2.96 -21.44 22.94
C GLY A 404 -3.41 -20.04 22.54
N ASP A 405 -4.66 -19.92 22.08
CA ASP A 405 -5.34 -18.65 21.79
C ASP A 405 -5.61 -17.83 23.04
N GLN A 406 -6.00 -18.41 24.18
CA GLN A 406 -6.18 -17.66 25.42
C GLN A 406 -4.85 -17.14 25.98
N LEU A 407 -3.76 -17.87 25.80
CA LEU A 407 -2.42 -17.45 26.24
C LEU A 407 -1.79 -16.43 25.29
N LEU A 408 -2.02 -16.58 23.99
CA LEU A 408 -1.65 -15.59 22.98
C LEU A 408 -2.52 -14.34 23.11
N TRP A 409 -3.83 -14.47 23.34
CA TRP A 409 -4.72 -13.36 23.69
C TRP A 409 -4.34 -12.75 25.03
N GLU A 410 -3.92 -13.49 26.04
CA GLU A 410 -3.38 -12.89 27.27
C GLU A 410 -2.09 -12.12 26.98
N THR A 411 -1.20 -12.64 26.12
CA THR A 411 0.05 -11.96 25.74
C THR A 411 -0.20 -10.75 24.82
N ILE A 412 -1.20 -10.84 23.96
CA ILE A 412 -1.72 -9.78 23.08
C ILE A 412 -2.59 -8.82 23.90
N ILE A 413 -3.23 -9.20 25.00
CA ILE A 413 -3.96 -8.29 25.90
C ILE A 413 -2.94 -7.56 26.78
N PHE A 414 -1.90 -8.26 27.23
CA PHE A 414 -0.73 -7.67 27.88
C PHE A 414 0.10 -6.77 26.93
N GLY A 415 -0.10 -6.83 25.61
CA GLY A 415 0.64 -6.03 24.61
C GLY A 415 -0.18 -5.19 23.60
N VAL A 416 -1.50 -5.37 23.51
CA VAL A 416 -2.40 -4.91 22.41
C VAL A 416 -3.86 -4.71 22.88
N GLU A 417 -4.20 -4.91 24.16
CA GLU A 417 -5.36 -4.23 24.76
C GLU A 417 -4.95 -3.17 25.78
N SER A 418 -3.74 -2.67 25.62
CA SER A 418 -3.42 -1.32 26.02
C SER A 418 -3.78 -0.43 24.83
N PRO A 419 -4.54 0.67 24.99
CA PRO A 419 -4.50 1.75 24.01
C PRO A 419 -3.06 2.04 23.56
N VAL A 420 -2.88 2.66 22.38
CA VAL A 420 -1.59 3.26 22.07
C VAL A 420 -1.30 4.31 23.14
N HIS A 421 -0.56 3.92 24.18
CA HIS A 421 -0.03 4.78 25.22
C HIS A 421 1.09 5.59 24.56
N THR A 422 0.68 6.68 23.92
CA THR A 422 1.57 7.65 23.28
C THR A 422 1.48 8.92 24.09
N ASN A 423 2.63 9.57 24.33
CA ASN A 423 2.60 10.87 24.98
C ASN A 423 1.73 11.83 24.16
N ILE A 424 1.12 12.83 24.81
CA ILE A 424 0.17 13.73 24.17
C ILE A 424 0.81 14.40 22.94
N GLY A 425 2.08 14.80 22.98
CA GLY A 425 2.78 15.42 21.83
C GLY A 425 2.97 14.51 20.60
N GLU A 426 3.31 13.23 20.78
CA GLU A 426 3.44 12.26 19.69
C GLU A 426 2.09 11.93 19.07
N LEU A 427 1.07 11.77 19.91
CA LEU A 427 -0.31 11.58 19.48
C LEU A 427 -0.78 12.79 18.65
N LEU A 428 -0.53 14.00 19.13
CA LEU A 428 -0.92 15.24 18.47
C LEU A 428 -0.15 15.48 17.17
N ASN A 429 1.10 15.03 17.06
CA ASN A 429 1.88 15.10 15.81
C ASN A 429 1.41 14.09 14.76
N ILE A 430 1.00 12.89 15.18
CA ILE A 430 0.41 11.89 14.29
C ILE A 430 -0.95 12.38 13.78
N LEU A 431 -1.78 12.89 14.69
CA LEU A 431 -3.09 13.43 14.35
C LEU A 431 -2.96 14.69 13.49
N SER A 432 -2.00 15.58 13.75
CA SER A 432 -1.83 16.80 12.94
C SER A 432 -1.32 16.52 11.53
N ALA A 433 -0.40 15.56 11.36
CA ALA A 433 0.12 15.18 10.05
C ALA A 433 -0.88 14.35 9.23
N ALA A 434 -1.77 13.59 9.88
CA ALA A 434 -2.75 12.75 9.22
C ALA A 434 -4.08 13.49 8.96
N LEU A 435 -4.71 14.04 10.01
CA LEU A 435 -6.07 14.58 9.91
C LEU A 435 -6.15 15.89 9.14
N LEU A 436 -5.16 16.77 9.20
CA LEU A 436 -5.34 18.20 8.90
C LEU A 436 -4.98 18.58 7.45
N SER A 437 -5.15 17.65 6.51
CA SER A 437 -5.02 17.88 5.07
C SER A 437 -6.41 18.04 4.44
N ARG A 438 -6.64 19.09 3.64
CA ARG A 438 -7.92 19.36 2.96
C ARG A 438 -8.34 18.26 1.97
N GLU A 439 -7.39 17.45 1.50
CA GLU A 439 -7.67 16.35 0.56
C GLU A 439 -8.10 15.05 1.26
N ARG A 440 -8.07 15.02 2.60
CA ARG A 440 -8.43 13.85 3.41
C ARG A 440 -9.60 14.15 4.32
N ALA A 441 -10.50 13.18 4.42
CA ALA A 441 -11.62 13.23 5.35
C ALA A 441 -11.39 12.18 6.44
N ASP A 442 -10.55 12.49 7.42
CA ASP A 442 -10.20 11.56 8.49
C ASP A 442 -11.23 11.61 9.64
N ARG A 443 -11.45 10.47 10.31
CA ARG A 443 -12.42 10.32 11.41
C ARG A 443 -11.77 9.65 12.60
N THR A 444 -11.75 10.37 13.72
CA THR A 444 -11.02 9.93 14.91
C THR A 444 -11.84 10.10 16.18
N ILE A 445 -11.79 9.09 17.05
CA ILE A 445 -12.30 9.13 18.43
C ILE A 445 -11.11 9.28 19.38
N LEU A 446 -11.17 10.31 20.23
CA LEU A 446 -10.23 10.58 21.30
C LEU A 446 -10.93 10.29 22.64
N ALA A 447 -10.54 9.18 23.27
CA ALA A 447 -11.05 8.78 24.57
C ALA A 447 -10.20 9.38 25.69
N TYR A 448 -10.80 9.94 26.73
CA TYR A 448 -10.05 10.58 27.83
C TYR A 448 -10.51 10.11 29.22
N LYS A 449 -9.59 10.11 30.19
CA LYS A 449 -9.88 9.74 31.60
C LYS A 449 -10.35 10.95 32.43
N ASP A 450 -9.59 12.05 32.39
CA ASP A 450 -9.93 13.32 33.04
C ASP A 450 -10.21 14.39 31.97
N GLY A 451 -11.20 15.24 32.21
CA GLY A 451 -11.56 16.35 31.32
C GLY A 451 -10.77 17.63 31.58
N ALA A 452 -9.99 17.70 32.66
CA ALA A 452 -9.29 18.92 33.08
C ALA A 452 -8.31 19.49 32.04
N PHE A 453 -7.79 18.65 31.14
CA PHE A 453 -6.82 19.04 30.09
C PHE A 453 -7.41 19.15 28.68
N LEU A 454 -8.68 18.79 28.47
CA LEU A 454 -9.29 18.72 27.14
C LEU A 454 -9.25 20.05 26.40
N GLY A 455 -9.55 21.16 27.09
CA GLY A 455 -9.53 22.48 26.49
C GLY A 455 -8.14 22.86 25.96
N ALA A 456 -7.07 22.47 26.64
CA ALA A 456 -5.70 22.73 26.20
C ALA A 456 -5.31 21.83 25.02
N VAL A 457 -5.67 20.55 25.03
CA VAL A 457 -5.40 19.62 23.91
C VAL A 457 -6.17 20.02 22.65
N GLN A 458 -7.44 20.40 22.80
CA GLN A 458 -8.28 20.90 21.71
C GLN A 458 -7.69 22.18 21.10
N ALA A 459 -7.32 23.15 21.94
CA ALA A 459 -6.71 24.39 21.49
C ALA A 459 -5.38 24.13 20.75
N TYR A 460 -4.55 23.21 21.24
CA TYR A 460 -3.31 22.84 20.56
C TYR A 460 -3.54 22.21 19.18
N LEU A 461 -4.51 21.30 19.05
CA LEU A 461 -4.88 20.71 17.75
C LEU A 461 -5.36 21.76 16.76
N PHE A 462 -6.23 22.67 17.19
CA PHE A 462 -6.77 23.73 16.34
C PHE A 462 -5.70 24.76 15.96
N ALA A 463 -4.74 25.04 16.84
CA ALA A 463 -3.58 25.85 16.52
C ALA A 463 -2.76 25.18 15.40
N LYS A 464 -2.42 23.90 15.54
CA LYS A 464 -1.63 23.18 14.51
C LYS A 464 -2.40 23.00 13.19
N ALA A 465 -3.71 22.77 13.21
CA ALA A 465 -4.53 22.71 11.99
C ALA A 465 -4.36 23.95 11.10
N ASN A 466 -4.37 25.12 11.75
CA ASN A 466 -4.22 26.40 11.07
C ASN A 466 -2.79 26.70 10.60
N THR A 467 -1.79 25.91 11.00
CA THR A 467 -0.39 26.06 10.55
C THR A 467 -0.05 25.32 9.26
N TYR A 468 -0.87 24.34 8.83
CA TYR A 468 -0.59 23.50 7.65
C TYR A 468 -1.35 23.96 6.40
N GLU A 469 -2.68 23.88 6.45
CA GLU A 469 -3.58 24.32 5.37
C GLU A 469 -4.75 24.98 6.07
N TYR A 470 -4.95 26.29 5.92
CA TYR A 470 -5.97 27.07 6.63
C TYR A 470 -7.35 26.38 6.66
N GLN A 471 -7.68 25.69 7.75
CA GLN A 471 -8.89 24.88 7.93
C GLN A 471 -9.77 25.49 9.02
N GLN A 472 -11.05 25.75 8.71
CA GLN A 472 -12.01 26.19 9.72
C GLN A 472 -12.36 25.02 10.64
N CYS A 473 -11.91 25.11 11.89
CA CYS A 473 -12.21 24.13 12.93
C CYS A 473 -13.30 24.67 13.86
N ALA A 474 -14.33 23.87 14.14
CA ALA A 474 -15.34 24.21 15.13
C ALA A 474 -15.62 23.06 16.08
N HIS A 475 -15.81 23.41 17.35
CA HIS A 475 -16.10 22.47 18.42
C HIS A 475 -17.56 22.58 18.88
N TYR A 476 -18.21 21.42 19.02
CA TYR A 476 -19.59 21.27 19.43
C TYR A 476 -19.71 20.27 20.56
N GLN A 477 -20.73 20.44 21.39
CA GLN A 477 -21.12 19.45 22.39
C GLN A 477 -22.42 18.78 21.98
N LEU A 478 -22.46 17.45 22.06
CA LEU A 478 -23.61 16.65 21.69
C LEU A 478 -24.09 15.85 22.90
N GLU A 479 -25.25 16.27 23.43
CA GLU A 479 -25.79 15.75 24.68
C GLU A 479 -26.79 14.62 24.43
N GLY A 480 -26.48 13.41 24.92
CA GLY A 480 -27.36 12.25 24.87
C GLY A 480 -28.17 12.05 26.15
N GLY A 481 -29.31 11.36 26.04
CA GLY A 481 -30.22 11.11 27.16
C GLY A 481 -31.69 11.11 26.77
N ASP A 482 -32.52 10.66 27.71
CA ASP A 482 -33.98 10.63 27.54
C ASP A 482 -34.52 12.06 27.33
N GLY A 483 -35.28 12.25 26.24
CA GLY A 483 -35.82 13.55 25.86
C GLY A 483 -34.87 14.46 25.06
N LYS A 484 -33.63 14.04 24.80
CA LYS A 484 -32.68 14.72 23.91
C LYS A 484 -32.72 14.14 22.50
N GLN A 485 -32.40 14.95 21.49
CA GLN A 485 -32.37 14.54 20.08
C GLN A 485 -30.96 14.69 19.45
N PRO A 486 -29.93 14.01 20.01
CA PRO A 486 -28.54 14.18 19.60
C PRO A 486 -28.30 13.91 18.11
N ILE A 487 -29.10 13.05 17.50
CA ILE A 487 -29.00 12.74 16.07
C ILE A 487 -29.43 13.91 15.18
N ALA A 488 -30.50 14.62 15.55
CA ALA A 488 -30.96 15.79 14.81
C ALA A 488 -29.95 16.95 14.95
N ASP A 489 -29.39 17.10 16.15
CA ASP A 489 -28.34 18.10 16.42
C ASP A 489 -27.07 17.80 15.61
N LEU A 490 -26.69 16.52 15.49
CA LEU A 490 -25.56 16.09 14.67
C LEU A 490 -25.79 16.41 13.19
N GLU A 491 -26.97 16.11 12.64
CA GLU A 491 -27.28 16.42 11.25
C GLU A 491 -27.25 17.94 10.97
N ALA A 492 -27.69 18.76 11.92
CA ALA A 492 -27.57 20.21 11.82
C ALA A 492 -26.10 20.66 11.81
N ILE A 493 -25.25 20.07 12.66
CA ILE A 493 -23.81 20.36 12.70
C ILE A 493 -23.12 19.96 11.39
N LEU A 494 -23.42 18.78 10.84
CA LEU A 494 -22.83 18.30 9.59
C LEU A 494 -23.22 19.16 8.37
N SER A 495 -24.33 19.91 8.45
CA SER A 495 -24.76 20.85 7.41
C SER A 495 -24.02 22.19 7.44
N SER A 496 -23.16 22.43 8.44
CA SER A 496 -22.36 23.65 8.54
C SER A 496 -21.18 23.65 7.57
N ASN A 497 -20.77 24.83 7.10
CA ASN A 497 -19.65 25.00 6.16
C ASN A 497 -18.31 25.05 6.91
N ILE A 498 -17.98 23.98 7.62
CA ILE A 498 -16.80 23.86 8.49
C ILE A 498 -15.95 22.69 8.02
N ASP A 499 -14.64 22.93 7.91
CA ASP A 499 -13.69 21.92 7.39
C ASP A 499 -13.48 20.79 8.40
N VAL A 500 -13.27 21.12 9.68
CA VAL A 500 -13.04 20.15 10.76
C VAL A 500 -14.11 20.27 11.84
N ILE A 501 -14.92 19.22 11.98
CA ILE A 501 -16.01 19.17 12.96
C ILE A 501 -15.55 18.36 14.17
N SER A 502 -15.37 19.05 15.28
CA SER A 502 -14.97 18.49 16.57
C SER A 502 -16.18 18.37 17.49
N ILE A 503 -16.48 17.18 18.02
CA ILE A 503 -17.70 16.89 18.78
C ILE A 503 -17.34 16.23 20.10
N GLU A 504 -17.73 16.83 21.21
CA GLU A 504 -17.67 16.22 22.54
C GLU A 504 -19.00 15.55 22.89
N PHE A 505 -18.93 14.29 23.30
CA PHE A 505 -20.10 13.51 23.71
C PHE A 505 -20.35 13.70 25.20
N THR A 506 -21.50 14.30 25.53
CA THR A 506 -21.92 14.54 26.92
C THR A 506 -23.26 13.86 27.21
N GLY A 507 -23.65 13.81 28.48
CA GLY A 507 -24.90 13.16 28.92
C GLY A 507 -24.84 11.63 28.92
N LYS A 508 -26.00 10.99 29.14
CA LYS A 508 -26.14 9.53 29.22
C LYS A 508 -26.87 9.01 27.99
N TRP A 509 -26.13 8.62 26.97
CA TRP A 509 -26.71 8.16 25.72
C TRP A 509 -27.51 6.86 25.89
N THR A 510 -28.71 6.84 25.31
CA THR A 510 -29.53 5.63 25.31
C THR A 510 -29.04 4.66 24.23
N SER A 511 -29.22 3.35 24.43
CA SER A 511 -28.86 2.34 23.42
C SER A 511 -29.55 2.59 22.07
N HIS A 512 -30.76 3.15 22.07
CA HIS A 512 -31.47 3.49 20.83
C HIS A 512 -30.79 4.66 20.09
N GLN A 513 -30.35 5.71 20.79
CA GLN A 513 -29.59 6.82 20.20
C GLN A 513 -28.25 6.32 19.62
N LEU A 514 -27.54 5.45 20.34
CA LEU A 514 -26.25 4.89 19.90
C LEU A 514 -26.38 3.99 18.67
N GLN A 515 -27.38 3.12 18.63
CA GLN A 515 -27.66 2.27 17.46
C GLN A 515 -28.13 3.09 16.25
N THR A 516 -28.84 4.20 16.48
CA THR A 516 -29.26 5.10 15.41
C THR A 516 -28.08 5.86 14.84
N LEU A 517 -27.14 6.30 15.69
CA LEU A 517 -25.88 6.90 15.26
C LEU A 517 -25.06 5.92 14.41
N ASP A 518 -25.00 4.64 14.78
CA ASP A 518 -24.26 3.61 14.02
C ASP A 518 -24.75 3.50 12.56
N LYS A 519 -26.06 3.65 12.33
CA LYS A 519 -26.68 3.60 11.00
C LYS A 519 -26.39 4.83 10.14
N LEU A 520 -25.86 5.91 10.71
CA LEU A 520 -25.53 7.14 9.97
C LEU A 520 -24.11 7.14 9.41
N ARG A 521 -23.38 6.03 9.54
CA ARG A 521 -22.00 5.85 9.03
C ARG A 521 -21.77 6.51 7.66
N ASP A 522 -22.64 6.22 6.70
CA ASP A 522 -22.43 6.66 5.32
C ASP A 522 -22.52 8.18 5.16
N LYS A 523 -23.30 8.87 6.01
CA LYS A 523 -23.36 10.34 6.03
C LYS A 523 -22.09 10.96 6.60
N LEU A 524 -21.35 10.24 7.44
CA LEU A 524 -20.12 10.71 8.07
C LEU A 524 -18.89 10.58 7.14
N LEU A 525 -19.00 9.84 6.01
CA LEU A 525 -17.93 9.55 5.06
C LEU A 525 -17.39 10.76 4.29
N GLN A 526 -18.08 11.89 4.31
CA GLN A 526 -17.66 13.10 3.60
C GLN A 526 -17.10 14.18 4.52
N HIS A 527 -17.17 13.99 5.85
CA HIS A 527 -16.75 14.99 6.83
C HIS A 527 -15.49 14.56 7.56
N GLN A 528 -14.62 15.52 7.87
CA GLN A 528 -13.48 15.33 8.76
C GLN A 528 -13.94 15.52 10.22
N LEU A 529 -13.83 14.46 11.03
CA LEU A 529 -14.49 14.36 12.33
C LEU A 529 -13.52 14.04 13.47
N LEU A 530 -13.61 14.79 14.56
CA LEU A 530 -12.90 14.56 15.82
C LEU A 530 -13.91 14.36 16.95
N TRP A 531 -14.01 13.16 17.50
CA TRP A 531 -14.98 12.84 18.56
C TRP A 531 -14.29 12.68 19.91
N TRP A 532 -14.75 13.41 20.92
CA TRP A 532 -14.21 13.37 22.29
C TRP A 532 -15.18 12.64 23.18
N ILE A 533 -14.72 11.52 23.76
CA ILE A 533 -15.60 10.64 24.54
C ILE A 533 -14.88 10.27 25.84
N LYS A 534 -15.57 10.36 26.98
CA LYS A 534 -15.00 9.86 28.23
C LYS A 534 -14.75 8.35 28.11
N LEU A 535 -13.59 7.88 28.54
CA LEU A 535 -13.16 6.49 28.36
C LEU A 535 -14.17 5.48 28.94
N ASP A 536 -14.77 5.79 30.09
CA ASP A 536 -15.79 4.94 30.70
C ASP A 536 -17.06 4.86 29.83
N SER A 537 -17.50 5.99 29.27
CA SER A 537 -18.64 6.05 28.35
C SER A 537 -18.35 5.36 27.02
N LEU A 538 -17.11 5.44 26.52
CA LEU A 538 -16.73 4.78 25.28
C LEU A 538 -16.89 3.25 25.37
N LYS A 539 -16.58 2.65 26.53
CA LYS A 539 -16.78 1.21 26.78
C LYS A 539 -18.25 0.82 26.65
N GLU A 540 -19.17 1.69 27.08
CA GLU A 540 -20.61 1.48 26.97
C GLU A 540 -21.12 1.71 25.52
N TYR A 541 -20.48 2.58 24.76
CA TYR A 541 -20.93 2.95 23.40
C TYR A 541 -20.47 1.97 22.33
N LEU A 542 -19.23 1.49 22.43
CA LEU A 542 -18.62 0.58 21.44
C LEU A 542 -19.53 -0.60 21.10
N PRO A 543 -20.13 -1.36 22.05
CA PRO A 543 -21.05 -2.47 21.77
C PRO A 543 -22.18 -2.15 20.78
N HIS A 544 -22.61 -0.90 20.72
CA HIS A 544 -23.70 -0.44 19.84
C HIS A 544 -23.21 0.13 18.50
N TRP A 545 -21.90 0.31 18.34
CA TRP A 545 -21.23 0.93 17.19
C TRP A 545 -20.46 -0.09 16.37
N THR A 546 -21.18 -1.02 15.74
CA THR A 546 -20.52 -2.09 14.98
C THR A 546 -19.94 -1.54 13.68
N GLN A 547 -20.65 -0.61 13.03
CA GLN A 547 -20.25 -0.03 11.76
C GLN A 547 -19.31 1.16 11.94
N LEU A 548 -19.53 1.99 12.97
CA LEU A 548 -18.66 3.13 13.27
C LEU A 548 -17.27 2.73 13.74
N ARG A 549 -17.13 1.56 14.39
CA ARG A 549 -15.81 0.97 14.73
C ARG A 549 -14.93 0.69 13.52
N GLN A 550 -15.52 0.50 12.34
CA GLN A 550 -14.79 0.31 11.09
C GLN A 550 -14.47 1.64 10.39
N LEU A 551 -15.07 2.74 10.83
CA LEU A 551 -14.95 4.05 10.23
C LEU A 551 -13.99 4.98 11.01
N PHE A 552 -13.96 4.87 12.33
CA PHE A 552 -13.18 5.74 13.21
C PHE A 552 -11.93 5.03 13.74
N GLU A 553 -10.80 5.72 13.70
CA GLU A 553 -9.61 5.36 14.48
C GLU A 553 -9.81 5.80 15.93
N VAL A 554 -9.42 4.97 16.91
CA VAL A 554 -9.62 5.24 18.33
C VAL A 554 -8.28 5.44 19.03
N PHE A 555 -8.14 6.55 19.75
CA PHE A 555 -6.98 6.84 20.59
C PHE A 555 -7.42 7.07 22.03
N ILE A 556 -6.54 6.79 23.00
CA ILE A 556 -6.78 7.09 24.42
C ILE A 556 -5.75 8.12 24.87
N LEU A 557 -6.24 9.25 25.37
CA LEU A 557 -5.48 10.36 25.91
C LEU A 557 -5.07 10.05 27.36
N GLU A 558 -3.77 10.05 27.60
CA GLU A 558 -3.16 9.92 28.94
C GLU A 558 -2.77 11.28 29.51
N ASP A 559 -2.74 11.40 30.84
CA ASP A 559 -2.65 12.66 31.58
C ASP A 559 -1.21 13.22 31.70
N GLU A 560 -0.47 13.31 30.59
CA GLU A 560 0.95 13.71 30.58
C GLU A 560 1.26 14.86 29.60
N LEU A 561 0.43 15.91 29.57
CA LEU A 561 0.65 17.09 28.72
C LEU A 561 2.00 17.78 29.00
N LEU A 562 2.46 17.72 30.26
CA LEU A 562 3.70 18.34 30.74
C LEU A 562 4.99 17.67 30.25
N ALA A 563 4.95 16.39 29.88
CA ALA A 563 6.15 15.65 29.47
C ALA A 563 6.51 15.86 27.98
N SER A 564 5.55 16.34 27.19
CA SER A 564 5.63 16.33 25.72
C SER A 564 5.60 17.69 25.04
N ILE A 565 5.22 18.76 25.74
CA ILE A 565 5.16 20.13 25.18
C ILE A 565 5.88 21.07 26.15
N SER A 566 6.96 21.71 25.69
CA SER A 566 7.71 22.66 26.53
C SER A 566 7.06 24.04 26.54
N VAL A 567 7.12 24.74 27.68
CA VAL A 567 6.63 26.12 27.81
C VAL A 567 7.42 27.02 26.87
N GLU A 568 8.71 26.74 26.74
CA GLU A 568 9.66 27.44 25.89
C GLU A 568 9.30 27.33 24.39
N GLU A 569 8.83 26.17 23.91
CA GLU A 569 8.35 25.99 22.53
C GLU A 569 7.04 26.74 22.27
N VAL A 570 6.09 26.71 23.22
CA VAL A 570 4.81 27.42 23.07
C VAL A 570 5.02 28.94 23.10
N GLU A 571 5.93 29.43 23.93
CA GLU A 571 6.32 30.85 23.97
C GLU A 571 7.05 31.29 22.69
N ALA A 572 7.90 30.43 22.11
CA ALA A 572 8.54 30.69 20.82
C ALA A 572 7.54 30.74 19.65
N ASP A 573 6.62 29.77 19.59
CA ASP A 573 5.53 29.75 18.60
C ASP A 573 4.61 30.98 18.77
N LEU A 574 4.27 31.36 20.00
CA LEU A 574 3.48 32.57 20.29
C LEU A 574 4.19 33.85 19.83
N SER A 575 5.50 33.99 20.09
CA SER A 575 6.27 35.14 19.62
C SER A 575 6.25 35.23 18.09
N PHE A 576 6.47 34.10 17.42
CA PHE A 576 6.47 34.02 15.96
C PHE A 576 5.11 34.42 15.35
N PHE A 577 4.01 33.88 15.86
CA PHE A 577 2.68 34.20 15.31
C PHE A 577 2.20 35.60 15.70
N THR A 578 2.60 36.12 16.87
CA THR A 578 2.26 37.50 17.26
C THR A 578 2.89 38.54 16.33
N ASP A 579 4.09 38.26 15.82
CA ASP A 579 4.78 39.12 14.84
C ASP A 579 4.15 39.06 13.43
N LEU A 580 3.35 38.03 13.14
CA LEU A 580 2.67 37.80 11.86
C LEU A 580 1.21 38.30 11.81
N VAL A 581 0.62 38.73 12.94
CA VAL A 581 -0.76 39.22 12.96
C VAL A 581 -0.84 40.64 12.38
N GLU A 582 -1.25 40.75 11.12
CA GLU A 582 -1.47 42.06 10.46
C GLU A 582 -2.87 42.67 10.74
N ALA A 583 -3.88 41.84 11.08
CA ALA A 583 -5.25 42.27 11.43
C ALA A 583 -6.05 41.20 12.22
N GLU A 584 -7.07 41.60 13.01
CA GLU A 584 -8.07 40.69 13.59
C GLU A 584 -9.43 40.83 12.86
N PRO A 585 -10.11 39.73 12.43
CA PRO A 585 -9.77 38.32 12.59
C PRO A 585 -8.91 37.77 11.44
N SER A 586 -7.78 37.13 11.76
CA SER A 586 -6.87 36.43 10.83
C SER A 586 -6.54 35.02 11.32
N ALA A 587 -5.97 34.19 10.44
CA ALA A 587 -5.56 32.82 10.76
C ALA A 587 -4.52 32.81 11.89
N GLU A 588 -3.58 33.73 11.80
CA GLU A 588 -2.47 33.96 12.70
C GLU A 588 -2.97 34.41 14.08
N ALA A 589 -4.02 35.25 14.12
CA ALA A 589 -4.69 35.63 15.35
C ALA A 589 -5.40 34.45 16.05
N ASN A 590 -5.98 33.51 15.28
CA ASN A 590 -6.62 32.30 15.81
C ASN A 590 -5.59 31.26 16.32
N VAL A 591 -4.45 31.13 15.64
CA VAL A 591 -3.32 30.34 16.15
C VAL A 591 -2.81 30.93 17.47
N GLY A 592 -2.62 32.25 17.51
CA GLY A 592 -2.18 32.96 18.72
C GLY A 592 -3.14 32.85 19.90
N SER A 593 -4.46 32.93 19.67
CA SER A 593 -5.46 32.80 20.74
C SER A 593 -5.50 31.38 21.33
N ASN A 594 -5.39 30.36 20.48
CA ASN A 594 -5.35 28.97 20.92
C ASN A 594 -4.06 28.62 21.67
N LEU A 595 -2.90 29.08 21.20
CA LEU A 595 -1.63 28.86 21.90
C LEU A 595 -1.57 29.57 23.27
N LYS A 596 -2.27 30.70 23.46
CA LYS A 596 -2.42 31.34 24.77
C LYS A 596 -3.17 30.45 25.77
N ILE A 597 -4.24 29.79 25.34
CA ILE A 597 -5.00 28.83 26.17
C ILE A 597 -4.10 27.67 26.62
N VAL A 598 -3.26 27.16 25.70
CA VAL A 598 -2.27 26.11 26.01
C VAL A 598 -1.23 26.60 27.02
N LEU A 599 -0.69 27.81 26.83
CA LEU A 599 0.31 28.39 27.71
C LEU A 599 -0.23 28.65 29.13
N GLU A 600 -1.43 29.22 29.25
CA GLU A 600 -2.10 29.46 30.54
C GLU A 600 -2.31 28.14 31.30
N TYR A 601 -2.70 27.09 30.60
CA TYR A 601 -2.85 25.76 31.19
C TYR A 601 -1.51 25.19 31.69
N LEU A 602 -0.45 25.25 30.89
CA LEU A 602 0.89 24.78 31.26
C LEU A 602 1.47 25.56 32.46
N GLN A 603 1.27 26.88 32.50
CA GLN A 603 1.72 27.74 33.59
C GLN A 603 0.94 27.50 34.89
N LYS A 604 -0.38 27.30 34.81
CA LYS A 604 -1.22 27.00 35.98
C LYS A 604 -0.84 25.70 36.66
N ILE A 605 -0.40 24.69 35.89
CA ILE A 605 0.05 23.42 36.45
C ILE A 605 1.47 23.50 37.02
N ARG A 606 2.40 24.21 36.37
CA ARG A 606 3.77 24.42 36.89
C ARG A 606 3.84 25.35 38.10
N GLY A 607 2.90 26.30 38.24
CA GLY A 607 2.85 27.24 39.37
C GLY A 607 2.11 26.70 40.61
N GLY A 608 1.51 25.51 40.53
CA GLY A 608 0.73 24.86 41.58
C GLY A 608 1.46 23.76 42.36
N SER A 609 2.77 23.59 42.16
CA SER A 609 3.62 22.61 42.87
C SER A 609 4.41 23.24 44.01
#